data_AF-A0A9Q5QYA2-F1
#
_entry.id   AF-A0A9Q5QYA2-F1
#
_cell.length_a   1.000
_cell.length_b   1.000
_cell.length_c   1.000
_cell.angle_alpha   90.00
_cell.angle_beta   90.00
_cell.angle_gamma   90.00
#
_symmetry.space_group_name_H-M   'P 1'
#
loop_
_entity.id
_entity.type
_entity.pdbx_description
1 polymer ?
#
loop_
_entity_poly.entity_id
_entity_poly.type
_entity_poly.pdbx_seq_one_letter_code
_entity_poly.pdbx_strand_id
1 'polypeptide(L)'
;MNTKKLTQLITTGIIVAFITILQPILTLALTSAEIGEIATQITVRVSGPDQGSGVIISKNGNTYTVLTNSHVFENPGNYQVTTSDERKHQVTNIQKIENLDLATFQFNSSQKYRVVKQGDSRQMKIGKAVYISGFPAQKGLNFLENKISRIEKPQNGGYTLVYRIGAFPGMSGGPILNEDGKLVGIHGLTKSIALPFNRSTPEEYGIPLQTYLNATSISRASTTTAPTPSRYAKLETLLKAQDFRAADRETDKVILAVANREREGWLRIEDAEKFPCKELRSIDQLWLKYSRGKFGISVQQQIYQSLGGTK
;
A
#
# COMPACT_ATOMS: atom_id res chain seq x y z
N MET A 1 -62.55 11.86 44.33
CA MET A 1 -62.22 13.02 45.20
C MET A 1 -60.87 12.73 45.84
N ASN A 2 -59.81 13.46 45.45
CA ASN A 2 -59.13 14.50 46.27
C ASN A 2 -58.55 13.93 47.59
N THR A 3 -57.28 14.06 47.95
CA THR A 3 -56.21 15.01 47.58
C THR A 3 -54.86 14.50 48.11
N LYS A 4 -53.76 14.90 47.45
CA LYS A 4 -52.36 14.60 47.75
C LYS A 4 -51.80 15.22 49.05
N LYS A 5 -50.64 14.65 49.47
CA LYS A 5 -49.44 15.21 50.19
C LYS A 5 -49.29 14.71 51.65
N LEU A 6 -48.12 14.35 52.19
CA LEU A 6 -46.70 14.33 51.76
C LEU A 6 -45.85 13.83 52.94
N THR A 7 -44.93 12.87 52.77
CA THR A 7 -43.61 12.76 53.49
C THR A 7 -42.81 11.56 52.93
N GLN A 8 -41.80 11.78 52.09
CA GLN A 8 -40.34 11.89 52.37
C GLN A 8 -39.53 10.58 52.19
N LEU A 9 -38.55 10.67 51.28
CA LEU A 9 -37.23 9.98 51.20
C LEU A 9 -37.23 8.43 51.09
N ILE A 10 -36.48 7.77 50.21
CA ILE A 10 -35.10 7.97 49.73
C ILE A 10 -35.01 7.49 48.26
N THR A 11 -34.47 8.33 47.38
CA THR A 11 -34.00 7.95 46.06
C THR A 11 -32.67 7.20 46.17
N THR A 12 -32.68 5.88 46.03
CA THR A 12 -31.47 5.11 45.73
C THR A 12 -31.31 5.04 44.22
N GLY A 13 -30.47 5.92 43.68
CA GLY A 13 -30.01 5.84 42.30
C GLY A 13 -29.09 4.63 42.16
N ILE A 14 -29.54 3.61 41.43
CA ILE A 14 -28.64 2.57 40.91
C ILE A 14 -27.96 3.16 39.67
N ILE A 15 -26.80 3.77 39.87
CA ILE A 15 -25.86 4.03 38.77
C ILE A 15 -25.24 2.67 38.43
N VAL A 16 -25.82 1.96 37.47
CA VAL A 16 -25.13 0.85 36.81
C VAL A 16 -24.03 1.47 35.96
N ALA A 17 -22.82 1.57 36.53
CA ALA A 17 -21.63 1.90 35.77
C ALA A 17 -21.38 0.74 34.79
N PHE A 18 -21.84 0.91 33.55
CA PHE A 18 -21.40 0.09 32.42
C PHE A 18 -19.92 0.39 32.16
N ILE A 19 -19.04 -0.26 32.92
CA ILE A 19 -17.63 -0.36 32.54
C ILE A 19 -17.61 -1.32 31.35
N THR A 20 -17.70 -0.78 30.13
CA THR A 20 -17.41 -1.56 28.94
C THR A 20 -15.94 -1.94 29.00
N ILE A 21 -15.66 -3.16 29.47
CA ILE A 21 -14.32 -3.73 29.40
C ILE A 21 -14.04 -3.91 27.91
N LEU A 22 -13.31 -2.96 27.31
CA LEU A 22 -12.66 -3.11 26.01
C LEU A 22 -11.63 -4.23 26.16
N GLN A 23 -12.07 -5.48 26.03
CA GLN A 23 -11.13 -6.56 25.86
C GLN A 23 -10.41 -6.30 24.52
N PRO A 24 -9.07 -6.22 24.52
CA PRO A 24 -8.34 -6.11 23.27
C PRO A 24 -8.72 -7.34 22.44
N ILE A 25 -9.26 -7.12 21.24
CA ILE A 25 -9.49 -8.21 20.30
C ILE A 25 -8.12 -8.81 20.02
N LEU A 26 -7.91 -10.08 20.42
CA LEU A 26 -6.74 -10.81 19.95
C LEU A 26 -6.90 -10.98 18.44
N THR A 27 -6.14 -10.20 17.67
CA THR A 27 -5.94 -10.49 16.25
C THR A 27 -5.03 -11.72 16.17
N LEU A 28 -5.62 -12.89 15.94
CA LEU A 28 -4.86 -14.10 15.66
C LEU A 28 -4.11 -13.91 14.33
N ALA A 29 -2.82 -14.23 14.33
CA ALA A 29 -2.04 -14.27 13.09
C ALA A 29 -2.60 -15.36 12.17
N LEU A 30 -2.52 -15.14 10.86
CA LEU A 30 -2.89 -16.17 9.89
C LEU A 30 -1.92 -17.35 9.98
N THR A 31 -2.44 -18.55 9.73
CA THR A 31 -1.61 -19.73 9.54
C THR A 31 -0.87 -19.67 8.20
N SER A 32 0.25 -20.38 8.09
CA SER A 32 1.02 -20.50 6.83
C SER A 32 0.15 -21.05 5.69
N ALA A 33 -0.76 -21.99 5.99
CA ALA A 33 -1.70 -22.53 5.01
C ALA A 33 -2.69 -21.48 4.49
N GLU A 34 -3.27 -20.66 5.39
CA GLU A 34 -4.15 -19.56 4.98
C GLU A 34 -3.41 -18.53 4.13
N ILE A 35 -2.17 -18.19 4.47
CA ILE A 35 -1.34 -17.29 3.67
C ILE A 35 -1.04 -17.92 2.29
N GLY A 36 -0.83 -19.24 2.23
CA GLY A 36 -0.69 -20.00 0.99
C GLY A 36 -1.92 -19.88 0.08
N GLU A 37 -3.13 -19.96 0.63
CA GLU A 37 -4.38 -19.74 -0.13
C GLU A 37 -4.48 -18.30 -0.68
N ILE A 38 -4.07 -17.30 0.13
CA ILE A 38 -3.98 -15.92 -0.35
C ILE A 38 -3.00 -15.83 -1.52
N ALA A 39 -1.80 -16.40 -1.35
CA ALA A 39 -0.72 -16.37 -2.32
C ALA A 39 -1.15 -17.00 -3.65
N THR A 40 -1.85 -18.13 -3.62
CA THR A 40 -2.38 -18.82 -4.81
C THR A 40 -3.34 -17.95 -5.63
N GLN A 41 -4.18 -17.17 -4.96
CA GLN A 41 -5.21 -16.35 -5.63
C GLN A 41 -4.69 -15.03 -6.20
N ILE A 42 -3.56 -14.52 -5.71
CA ILE A 42 -3.01 -13.20 -6.11
C ILE A 42 -1.80 -13.30 -7.04
N THR A 43 -1.13 -14.46 -7.07
CA THR A 43 0.10 -14.66 -7.85
C THR A 43 -0.28 -15.09 -9.26
N VAL A 44 0.35 -14.48 -10.25
CA VAL A 44 0.15 -14.81 -11.67
C VAL A 44 1.45 -15.26 -12.30
N ARG A 45 1.36 -16.14 -13.31
CA ARG A 45 2.52 -16.51 -14.14
C ARG A 45 2.61 -15.56 -15.31
N VAL A 46 3.81 -15.07 -15.62
CA VAL A 46 4.10 -14.31 -16.84
C VAL A 46 4.92 -15.19 -17.78
N SER A 47 4.49 -15.26 -19.04
CA SER A 47 5.14 -16.06 -20.09
C SER A 47 5.25 -15.28 -21.39
N GLY A 48 6.39 -15.38 -22.06
CA GLY A 48 6.68 -14.72 -23.33
C GLY A 48 8.12 -15.00 -23.75
N PRO A 49 8.81 -14.03 -24.37
CA PRO A 49 10.26 -14.08 -24.58
C PRO A 49 11.03 -14.40 -23.30
N ASP A 50 10.63 -13.78 -22.19
CA ASP A 50 11.08 -14.11 -20.84
C ASP A 50 9.93 -14.72 -20.01
N GLN A 51 10.28 -15.27 -18.85
CA GLN A 51 9.32 -15.88 -17.91
C GLN A 51 9.50 -15.30 -16.51
N GLY A 52 8.39 -15.19 -15.79
CA GLY A 52 8.41 -14.68 -14.43
C GLY A 52 7.07 -14.87 -13.73
N SER A 53 6.93 -14.18 -12.62
CA SER A 53 5.73 -14.14 -11.80
C SER A 53 5.27 -12.69 -11.62
N GLY A 54 4.07 -12.50 -11.09
CA GLY A 54 3.55 -11.18 -10.75
C GLY A 54 2.52 -11.25 -9.64
N VAL A 55 2.14 -10.11 -9.10
CA VAL A 55 1.07 -10.00 -8.09
C VAL A 55 0.01 -8.97 -8.52
N ILE A 56 -1.26 -9.34 -8.41
CA ILE A 56 -2.39 -8.46 -8.72
C ILE A 56 -2.55 -7.41 -7.60
N ILE A 57 -2.26 -6.14 -7.91
CA ILE A 57 -2.22 -5.04 -6.93
C ILE A 57 -3.41 -4.08 -6.99
N SER A 58 -4.14 -4.03 -8.10
CA SER A 58 -5.35 -3.22 -8.22
C SER A 58 -6.25 -3.70 -9.36
N LYS A 59 -7.51 -3.25 -9.33
CA LYS A 59 -8.50 -3.43 -10.39
C LYS A 59 -9.26 -2.13 -10.60
N ASN A 60 -9.46 -1.73 -11.85
CA ASN A 60 -10.36 -0.65 -12.25
C ASN A 60 -11.25 -1.13 -13.40
N GLY A 61 -12.57 -1.20 -13.20
CA GLY A 61 -13.46 -1.85 -14.15
C GLY A 61 -13.04 -3.30 -14.40
N ASN A 62 -12.79 -3.68 -15.66
CA ASN A 62 -12.27 -5.00 -16.03
C ASN A 62 -10.75 -5.06 -16.15
N THR A 63 -10.05 -3.94 -15.91
CA THR A 63 -8.60 -3.85 -16.05
C THR A 63 -7.92 -4.13 -14.72
N TYR A 64 -7.08 -5.17 -14.69
CA TYR A 64 -6.24 -5.49 -13.55
C TYR A 64 -4.84 -4.93 -13.76
N THR A 65 -4.22 -4.47 -12.68
CA THR A 65 -2.80 -4.07 -12.67
C THR A 65 -2.00 -5.06 -11.86
N VAL A 66 -0.90 -5.53 -12.44
CA VAL A 66 0.03 -6.48 -11.85
C VAL A 66 1.37 -5.79 -11.62
N LEU A 67 1.96 -6.01 -10.44
CA LEU A 67 3.32 -5.61 -10.12
C LEU A 67 4.26 -6.82 -10.28
N THR A 68 5.43 -6.60 -10.87
CA THR A 68 6.46 -7.61 -11.14
C THR A 68 7.84 -6.95 -11.21
N ASN A 69 8.89 -7.71 -11.52
CA ASN A 69 10.21 -7.16 -11.81
C ASN A 69 10.31 -6.60 -13.24
N SER A 70 11.22 -5.65 -13.45
CA SER A 70 11.40 -5.03 -14.77
C SER A 70 12.11 -5.96 -15.76
N HIS A 71 13.01 -6.82 -15.28
CA HIS A 71 13.75 -7.77 -16.10
C HIS A 71 12.88 -8.91 -16.66
N VAL A 72 11.66 -9.10 -16.15
CA VAL A 72 10.66 -10.01 -16.74
C VAL A 72 10.23 -9.54 -18.13
N PHE A 73 10.50 -8.28 -18.47
CA PHE A 73 10.26 -7.68 -19.78
C PHE A 73 11.56 -7.13 -20.37
N GLU A 74 12.68 -7.83 -20.18
CA GLU A 74 13.96 -7.42 -20.77
C GLU A 74 13.92 -7.59 -22.29
N ASN A 75 13.45 -8.75 -22.76
CA ASN A 75 13.31 -9.01 -24.18
C ASN A 75 11.95 -8.53 -24.72
N PRO A 76 11.91 -7.75 -25.81
CA PRO A 76 10.67 -7.29 -26.41
C PRO A 76 9.89 -8.46 -27.03
N GLY A 77 8.56 -8.42 -26.94
CA GLY A 77 7.69 -9.39 -27.60
C GLY A 77 6.32 -9.51 -26.97
N ASN A 78 5.59 -10.56 -27.35
CA ASN A 78 4.23 -10.82 -26.89
C ASN A 78 4.26 -11.60 -25.58
N TYR A 79 3.83 -10.96 -24.49
CA TYR A 79 3.70 -11.57 -23.19
C TYR A 79 2.24 -11.94 -22.89
N GLN A 80 2.05 -13.02 -22.16
CA GLN A 80 0.76 -13.45 -21.60
C GLN A 80 0.88 -13.61 -20.09
N VAL A 81 -0.25 -13.43 -19.42
CA VAL A 81 -0.40 -13.68 -17.99
C VAL A 81 -1.39 -14.82 -17.77
N THR A 82 -1.00 -15.80 -16.97
CA THR A 82 -1.88 -16.90 -16.54
C THR A 82 -2.34 -16.64 -15.11
N THR A 83 -3.66 -16.58 -14.90
CA THR A 83 -4.29 -16.35 -13.60
C THR A 83 -4.50 -17.65 -12.81
N SER A 84 -4.95 -17.55 -11.56
CA SER A 84 -5.14 -18.68 -10.64
C SER A 84 -6.16 -19.73 -11.09
N ASP A 85 -7.01 -19.37 -12.05
CA ASP A 85 -7.97 -20.27 -12.72
C ASP A 85 -7.43 -20.82 -14.06
N GLU A 86 -6.11 -20.75 -14.25
CA GLU A 86 -5.35 -21.19 -15.43
C GLU A 86 -5.70 -20.47 -16.75
N ARG A 87 -6.51 -19.41 -16.71
CA ARG A 87 -6.82 -18.61 -17.89
C ARG A 87 -5.65 -17.74 -18.30
N LYS A 88 -5.41 -17.68 -19.60
CA LYS A 88 -4.39 -16.81 -20.22
C LYS A 88 -5.02 -15.50 -20.69
N HIS A 89 -4.36 -14.39 -20.40
CA HIS A 89 -4.75 -13.04 -20.84
C HIS A 89 -3.56 -12.35 -21.48
N GLN A 90 -3.83 -11.50 -22.48
CA GLN A 90 -2.78 -10.70 -23.13
C GLN A 90 -2.26 -9.63 -22.17
N VAL A 91 -0.93 -9.53 -22.04
CA VAL A 91 -0.27 -8.45 -21.29
C VAL A 91 -0.32 -7.17 -22.13
N THR A 92 -0.66 -6.06 -21.48
CA THR A 92 -0.77 -4.71 -22.06
C THR A 92 -0.20 -3.67 -21.11
N ASN A 93 0.08 -2.45 -21.61
CA ASN A 93 0.51 -1.29 -20.81
C ASN A 93 1.66 -1.62 -19.82
N ILE A 94 2.76 -2.19 -20.34
CA ILE A 94 3.96 -2.46 -19.55
C ILE A 94 4.64 -1.13 -19.23
N GLN A 95 4.83 -0.84 -17.94
CA GLN A 95 5.47 0.37 -17.43
C GLN A 95 6.60 -0.03 -16.47
N LYS A 96 7.85 0.09 -16.94
CA LYS A 96 9.05 -0.06 -16.09
C LYS A 96 9.19 1.17 -15.19
N ILE A 97 9.64 0.96 -13.95
CA ILE A 97 9.84 2.03 -12.98
C ILE A 97 11.31 2.40 -12.98
N GLU A 98 11.59 3.69 -13.21
CA GLU A 98 12.95 4.18 -13.36
C GLU A 98 13.81 3.85 -12.12
N ASN A 99 15.05 3.43 -12.36
CA ASN A 99 16.06 3.10 -11.34
C ASN A 99 15.70 1.93 -10.41
N LEU A 100 14.58 1.25 -10.64
CA LEU A 100 14.11 0.11 -9.88
C LEU A 100 13.93 -1.09 -10.79
N ASP A 101 14.22 -2.29 -10.28
CA ASP A 101 13.90 -3.51 -11.00
C ASP A 101 12.43 -3.90 -10.77
N LEU A 102 11.53 -2.97 -11.08
CA LEU A 102 10.10 -3.12 -10.96
C LEU A 102 9.40 -2.67 -12.23
N ALA A 103 8.34 -3.37 -12.59
CA ALA A 103 7.43 -2.97 -13.64
C ALA A 103 5.99 -3.23 -13.23
N THR A 104 5.08 -2.46 -13.81
CA THR A 104 3.66 -2.82 -13.80
C THR A 104 3.21 -3.19 -15.20
N PHE A 105 2.18 -4.02 -15.28
CA PHE A 105 1.48 -4.27 -16.53
C PHE A 105 -0.01 -4.47 -16.25
N GLN A 106 -0.80 -4.51 -17.32
CA GLN A 106 -2.24 -4.67 -17.25
C GLN A 106 -2.73 -5.86 -18.08
N PHE A 107 -3.84 -6.42 -17.66
CA PHE A 107 -4.65 -7.34 -18.46
C PHE A 107 -6.14 -7.07 -18.21
N ASN A 108 -6.98 -7.43 -19.17
CA ASN A 108 -8.43 -7.22 -19.07
C ASN A 108 -9.15 -8.54 -18.85
N SER A 109 -10.07 -8.58 -17.89
CA SER A 109 -10.92 -9.74 -17.65
C SER A 109 -12.21 -9.37 -16.94
N SER A 110 -13.32 -10.00 -17.34
CA SER A 110 -14.59 -9.94 -16.61
C SER A 110 -14.61 -10.86 -15.39
N GLN A 111 -13.69 -11.83 -15.32
CA GLN A 111 -13.54 -12.71 -14.16
C GLN A 111 -13.09 -11.93 -12.93
N LYS A 112 -13.45 -12.42 -11.74
CA LYS A 112 -13.08 -11.81 -10.46
C LYS A 112 -11.83 -12.52 -9.92
N TYR A 113 -10.70 -11.80 -9.93
CA TYR A 113 -9.46 -12.23 -9.29
C TYR A 113 -9.22 -11.45 -8.01
N ARG A 114 -8.54 -12.08 -7.06
CA ARG A 114 -8.21 -11.44 -5.79
C ARG A 114 -7.15 -10.36 -6.00
N VAL A 115 -7.41 -9.18 -5.46
CA VAL A 115 -6.43 -8.10 -5.35
C VAL A 115 -5.76 -8.21 -3.99
N VAL A 116 -4.43 -8.18 -3.95
CA VAL A 116 -3.68 -8.29 -2.70
C VAL A 116 -3.89 -7.06 -1.81
N LYS A 117 -3.99 -7.27 -0.49
CA LYS A 117 -3.94 -6.18 0.48
C LYS A 117 -2.50 -5.70 0.64
N GLN A 118 -2.28 -4.40 0.65
CA GLN A 118 -0.96 -3.81 0.86
C GLN A 118 -0.61 -3.82 2.36
N GLY A 119 0.65 -4.16 2.67
CA GLY A 119 1.23 -4.09 4.00
C GLY A 119 2.26 -2.97 4.11
N ASP A 120 2.66 -2.64 5.34
CA ASP A 120 3.72 -1.65 5.58
C ASP A 120 5.09 -2.32 5.61
N SER A 121 5.82 -2.23 4.49
CA SER A 121 7.15 -2.81 4.38
C SER A 121 8.21 -2.11 5.24
N ARG A 122 7.93 -0.92 5.80
CA ARG A 122 8.82 -0.23 6.75
C ARG A 122 8.86 -0.93 8.11
N GLN A 123 7.89 -1.80 8.38
CA GLN A 123 7.86 -2.63 9.60
C GLN A 123 8.67 -3.93 9.45
N MET A 124 9.19 -4.23 8.26
CA MET A 124 10.03 -5.41 8.03
C MET A 124 11.39 -5.23 8.70
N LYS A 125 11.82 -6.25 9.44
CA LYS A 125 13.09 -6.28 10.18
C LYS A 125 13.65 -7.70 10.13
N ILE A 126 14.94 -7.83 10.44
CA ILE A 126 15.60 -9.14 10.60
C ILE A 126 14.78 -10.01 11.57
N GLY A 127 14.56 -11.27 11.19
CA GLY A 127 13.78 -12.23 11.96
C GLY A 127 12.26 -12.22 11.71
N LYS A 128 11.72 -11.21 11.01
CA LYS A 128 10.30 -11.23 10.59
C LYS A 128 10.06 -12.31 9.55
N ALA A 129 8.99 -13.09 9.73
CA ALA A 129 8.56 -14.10 8.78
C ALA A 129 8.11 -13.44 7.47
N VAL A 130 8.41 -14.11 6.37
CA VAL A 130 8.03 -13.77 5.01
C VAL A 130 7.61 -15.02 4.26
N TYR A 131 6.57 -14.84 3.45
CA TYR A 131 5.98 -15.88 2.63
C TYR A 131 6.09 -15.45 1.17
N ILE A 132 6.78 -16.24 0.36
CA ILE A 132 7.07 -15.92 -1.03
C ILE A 132 6.37 -16.95 -1.91
N SER A 133 5.65 -16.46 -2.92
CA SER A 133 5.10 -17.31 -3.96
C SER A 133 5.56 -16.91 -5.34
N GLY A 134 5.58 -17.87 -6.24
CA GLY A 134 6.00 -17.64 -7.62
C GLY A 134 5.88 -18.92 -8.45
N PHE A 135 6.04 -18.78 -9.76
CA PHE A 135 5.94 -19.87 -10.71
C PHE A 135 7.31 -20.20 -11.29
N PRO A 136 7.99 -21.24 -10.79
CA PRO A 136 9.16 -21.74 -11.48
C PRO A 136 8.83 -22.13 -12.93
N ALA A 137 9.83 -22.04 -13.80
CA ALA A 137 9.70 -22.51 -15.17
C ALA A 137 9.23 -23.98 -15.17
N GLN A 138 8.18 -24.29 -15.92
CA GLN A 138 7.62 -25.63 -16.11
C GLN A 138 7.06 -26.34 -14.86
N LYS A 139 6.89 -25.65 -13.73
CA LYS A 139 6.26 -26.21 -12.50
C LYS A 139 5.03 -25.41 -12.08
N GLY A 140 4.20 -25.98 -11.22
CA GLY A 140 3.09 -25.27 -10.56
C GLY A 140 3.56 -24.13 -9.66
N LEU A 141 2.63 -23.47 -8.98
CA LEU A 141 2.95 -22.43 -8.01
C LEU A 141 3.81 -23.01 -6.87
N ASN A 142 4.92 -22.37 -6.57
CA ASN A 142 5.67 -22.61 -5.35
C ASN A 142 5.25 -21.59 -4.28
N PHE A 143 5.12 -22.06 -3.05
CA PHE A 143 4.93 -21.26 -1.85
C PHE A 143 6.01 -21.63 -0.84
N LEU A 144 6.81 -20.65 -0.44
CA LEU A 144 8.01 -20.83 0.40
C LEU A 144 7.95 -19.85 1.57
N GLU A 145 8.30 -20.32 2.76
CA GLU A 145 8.32 -19.53 3.99
C GLU A 145 9.74 -19.47 4.56
N ASN A 146 10.19 -18.28 4.95
CA ASN A 146 11.38 -18.12 5.80
C ASN A 146 11.32 -16.77 6.54
N LYS A 147 12.44 -16.30 7.08
CA LYS A 147 12.59 -15.03 7.78
C LYS A 147 13.55 -14.12 7.02
N ILE A 148 13.38 -12.81 7.19
CA ILE A 148 14.37 -11.83 6.75
C ILE A 148 15.70 -12.09 7.49
N SER A 149 16.75 -12.38 6.74
CA SER A 149 18.09 -12.63 7.28
C SER A 149 18.90 -11.34 7.42
N ARG A 150 18.70 -10.38 6.51
CA ARG A 150 19.41 -9.09 6.49
C ARG A 150 18.56 -8.02 5.80
N ILE A 151 18.79 -6.77 6.20
CA ILE A 151 18.31 -5.57 5.50
C ILE A 151 19.54 -4.84 4.97
N GLU A 152 19.66 -4.70 3.66
CA GLU A 152 20.76 -3.97 3.03
C GLU A 152 20.43 -2.49 2.84
N LYS A 153 21.48 -1.68 2.66
CA LYS A 153 21.31 -0.31 2.17
C LYS A 153 20.69 -0.35 0.77
N PRO A 154 19.91 0.66 0.36
CA PRO A 154 19.36 0.74 -0.99
C PRO A 154 20.45 0.51 -2.05
N GLN A 155 20.33 -0.59 -2.80
CA GLN A 155 21.19 -0.90 -3.95
C GLN A 155 20.51 -0.55 -5.26
N ASN A 156 21.26 -0.67 -6.36
CA ASN A 156 20.70 -0.63 -7.71
C ASN A 156 19.51 -1.59 -7.83
N GLY A 157 18.42 -1.12 -8.44
CA GLY A 157 17.19 -1.89 -8.60
C GLY A 157 16.27 -1.92 -7.38
N GLY A 158 16.67 -1.34 -6.24
CA GLY A 158 15.81 -1.21 -5.04
C GLY A 158 15.83 -2.42 -4.08
N TYR A 159 16.70 -3.40 -4.33
CA TYR A 159 16.84 -4.60 -3.52
C TYR A 159 17.42 -4.28 -2.14
N THR A 160 16.68 -4.63 -1.08
CA THR A 160 17.11 -4.40 0.31
C THR A 160 16.70 -5.51 1.27
N LEU A 161 15.62 -6.25 0.98
CA LEU A 161 15.23 -7.41 1.78
C LEU A 161 16.07 -8.59 1.37
N VAL A 162 16.70 -9.27 2.34
CA VAL A 162 17.51 -10.46 2.08
C VAL A 162 16.97 -11.64 2.87
N TYR A 163 16.90 -12.81 2.25
CA TYR A 163 16.41 -14.06 2.83
C TYR A 163 17.04 -15.26 2.11
N ARG A 164 16.77 -16.48 2.62
CA ARG A 164 17.27 -17.74 2.03
C ARG A 164 16.13 -18.74 1.87
N ILE A 165 15.54 -18.83 0.69
CA ILE A 165 14.36 -19.69 0.43
C ILE A 165 14.64 -20.79 -0.59
N GLY A 166 15.75 -20.75 -1.32
CA GLY A 166 16.02 -21.70 -2.40
C GLY A 166 15.06 -21.47 -3.56
N ALA A 167 14.91 -20.21 -3.99
CA ALA A 167 14.00 -19.85 -5.06
C ALA A 167 14.47 -20.45 -6.40
N PHE A 168 13.50 -20.82 -7.24
CA PHE A 168 13.77 -21.32 -8.58
C PHE A 168 13.62 -20.23 -9.64
N PRO A 169 14.34 -20.31 -10.78
CA PRO A 169 14.11 -19.43 -11.92
C PRO A 169 12.63 -19.38 -12.33
N GLY A 170 12.10 -18.18 -12.56
CA GLY A 170 10.69 -17.91 -12.87
C GLY A 170 9.87 -17.38 -11.69
N MET A 171 10.34 -17.55 -10.44
CA MET A 171 9.67 -16.98 -9.27
C MET A 171 9.80 -15.45 -9.16
N SER A 172 10.79 -14.85 -9.84
CA SER A 172 11.01 -13.40 -9.88
C SER A 172 9.74 -12.66 -10.30
N GLY A 173 9.41 -11.59 -9.58
CA GLY A 173 8.19 -10.80 -9.71
C GLY A 173 7.05 -11.25 -8.80
N GLY A 174 7.19 -12.40 -8.13
CA GLY A 174 6.22 -12.92 -7.18
C GLY A 174 6.12 -12.12 -5.87
N PRO A 175 5.01 -12.22 -5.13
CA PRO A 175 4.79 -11.44 -3.91
C PRO A 175 5.65 -11.95 -2.75
N ILE A 176 6.05 -11.02 -1.89
CA ILE A 176 6.52 -11.29 -0.52
C ILE A 176 5.42 -10.81 0.43
N LEU A 177 4.84 -11.74 1.18
CA LEU A 177 3.77 -11.49 2.14
C LEU A 177 4.30 -11.53 3.58
N ASN A 178 3.65 -10.77 4.48
CA ASN A 178 3.87 -10.86 5.91
C ASN A 178 2.90 -11.86 6.59
N GLU A 179 2.97 -11.97 7.92
CA GLU A 179 2.14 -12.84 8.78
C GLU A 179 0.62 -12.53 8.70
N ASP A 180 0.23 -11.38 8.13
CA ASP A 180 -1.17 -11.01 7.88
C ASP A 180 -1.62 -11.34 6.44
N GLY A 181 -0.77 -11.98 5.64
CA GLY A 181 -1.02 -12.21 4.20
C GLY A 181 -1.05 -10.93 3.37
N LYS A 182 -0.44 -9.83 3.85
CA LYS A 182 -0.36 -8.54 3.14
C LYS A 182 0.95 -8.43 2.39
N LEU A 183 0.91 -7.81 1.21
CA LEU A 183 2.09 -7.58 0.36
C LEU A 183 3.06 -6.60 1.04
N VAL A 184 4.29 -7.04 1.25
CA VAL A 184 5.38 -6.21 1.80
C VAL A 184 6.58 -6.09 0.85
N GLY A 185 6.60 -6.81 -0.27
CA GLY A 185 7.61 -6.65 -1.30
C GLY A 185 7.42 -7.54 -2.51
N ILE A 186 8.37 -7.46 -3.43
CA ILE A 186 8.45 -8.26 -4.65
C ILE A 186 9.75 -9.04 -4.64
N HIS A 187 9.67 -10.36 -4.79
CA HIS A 187 10.84 -11.23 -4.91
C HIS A 187 11.49 -11.02 -6.28
N GLY A 188 12.83 -10.98 -6.36
CA GLY A 188 13.50 -10.74 -7.64
C GLY A 188 14.77 -11.55 -7.87
N LEU A 189 15.89 -11.19 -7.23
CA LEU A 189 17.19 -11.77 -7.55
C LEU A 189 17.54 -12.96 -6.65
N THR A 190 18.23 -13.93 -7.22
CA THR A 190 18.98 -14.96 -6.50
C THR A 190 20.46 -14.78 -6.83
N LYS A 191 21.31 -14.59 -5.81
CA LYS A 191 22.77 -14.54 -5.96
C LYS A 191 23.41 -15.79 -5.37
N SER A 192 24.46 -16.27 -6.02
CA SER A 192 25.30 -17.33 -5.47
C SER A 192 26.38 -16.72 -4.58
N ILE A 193 26.34 -17.01 -3.28
CA ILE A 193 27.31 -16.53 -2.30
C ILE A 193 28.41 -17.57 -2.19
N ALA A 194 29.63 -17.18 -2.56
CA ALA A 194 30.81 -18.04 -2.45
C ALA A 194 31.11 -18.35 -0.98
N LEU A 195 31.43 -19.61 -0.72
CA LEU A 195 31.86 -20.16 0.56
C LEU A 195 33.28 -20.73 0.42
N PRO A 196 34.00 -20.93 1.53
CA PRO A 196 35.26 -21.66 1.52
C PRO A 196 35.14 -23.03 0.82
N PHE A 197 36.25 -23.53 0.31
CA PHE A 197 36.34 -24.83 -0.38
C PHE A 197 35.53 -24.91 -1.69
N ASN A 198 35.47 -23.81 -2.44
CA ASN A 198 34.80 -23.74 -3.75
C ASN A 198 33.31 -24.14 -3.70
N ARG A 199 32.65 -23.86 -2.56
CA ARG A 199 31.21 -24.08 -2.37
C ARG A 199 30.45 -22.77 -2.56
N SER A 200 29.14 -22.86 -2.73
CA SER A 200 28.28 -21.69 -2.71
C SER A 200 26.92 -21.98 -2.09
N THR A 201 26.25 -20.92 -1.63
CA THR A 201 24.86 -20.97 -1.16
C THR A 201 24.05 -19.90 -1.87
N PRO A 202 22.79 -20.16 -2.24
CA PRO A 202 21.92 -19.11 -2.74
C PRO A 202 21.60 -18.11 -1.63
N GLU A 203 21.42 -16.86 -2.03
CA GLU A 203 20.84 -15.78 -1.24
C GLU A 203 19.89 -14.98 -2.11
N GLU A 204 18.65 -14.80 -1.65
CA GLU A 204 17.60 -14.16 -2.40
C GLU A 204 17.31 -12.75 -1.89
N TYR A 205 16.87 -11.90 -2.83
CA TYR A 205 16.65 -10.50 -2.60
C TYR A 205 15.24 -10.07 -3.02
N GLY A 206 14.65 -9.21 -2.19
CA GLY A 206 13.36 -8.59 -2.43
C GLY A 206 13.42 -7.06 -2.44
N ILE A 207 12.51 -6.47 -3.21
CA ILE A 207 12.29 -5.02 -3.25
C ILE A 207 11.10 -4.72 -2.34
N PRO A 208 11.25 -3.90 -1.27
CA PRO A 208 10.14 -3.53 -0.40
C PRO A 208 9.02 -2.82 -1.15
N LEU A 209 7.77 -3.09 -0.77
CA LEU A 209 6.60 -2.45 -1.39
C LEU A 209 6.64 -0.91 -1.26
N GLN A 210 7.16 -0.38 -0.15
CA GLN A 210 7.27 1.07 0.02
C GLN A 210 8.16 1.72 -1.05
N THR A 211 9.15 1.01 -1.61
CA THR A 211 9.98 1.50 -2.71
C THR A 211 9.13 1.79 -3.95
N TYR A 212 8.21 0.88 -4.29
CA TYR A 212 7.22 1.07 -5.37
C TYR A 212 6.26 2.24 -5.07
N LEU A 213 5.71 2.28 -3.86
CA LEU A 213 4.74 3.32 -3.46
C LEU A 213 5.37 4.73 -3.49
N ASN A 214 6.64 4.85 -3.09
CA ASN A 214 7.37 6.11 -3.16
C ASN A 214 7.60 6.54 -4.61
N ALA A 215 8.07 5.63 -5.47
CA ALA A 215 8.36 5.92 -6.87
C ALA A 215 7.08 6.30 -7.66
N THR A 216 5.96 5.63 -7.39
CA THR A 216 4.67 5.97 -8.03
C THR A 216 4.06 7.26 -7.50
N SER A 217 4.32 7.61 -6.24
CA SER A 217 3.96 8.93 -5.70
C SER A 217 4.77 10.05 -6.37
N ILE A 218 6.05 9.80 -6.67
CA ILE A 218 6.91 10.74 -7.40
C ILE A 218 6.50 10.83 -8.87
N SER A 219 6.28 9.71 -9.56
CA SER A 219 5.86 9.69 -10.97
C SER A 219 4.51 10.40 -11.18
N ARG A 220 3.56 10.25 -10.25
CA ARG A 220 2.29 11.02 -10.23
C ARG A 220 2.49 12.52 -9.97
N ALA A 221 3.59 12.91 -9.33
CA ALA A 221 3.97 14.30 -9.13
C ALA A 221 4.81 14.87 -10.30
N SER A 222 5.45 14.02 -11.10
CA SER A 222 6.39 14.41 -12.18
C SER A 222 5.79 14.46 -13.58
N THR A 223 4.49 14.18 -13.78
CA THR A 223 3.81 14.37 -15.08
C THR A 223 3.39 15.83 -15.29
N THR A 224 4.28 16.78 -15.04
CA THR A 224 4.05 18.20 -15.35
C THR A 224 5.27 18.71 -16.10
N THR A 225 5.06 18.95 -17.40
CA THR A 225 5.79 19.87 -18.26
C THR A 225 6.23 21.12 -17.47
N ALA A 226 7.39 21.71 -17.81
CA ALA A 226 8.02 22.89 -17.21
C ALA A 226 7.17 23.74 -16.23
N PRO A 227 7.73 24.11 -15.05
CA PRO A 227 6.99 24.29 -13.81
C PRO A 227 6.04 25.49 -13.90
N THR A 228 4.76 25.21 -14.12
CA THR A 228 3.73 25.99 -13.44
C THR A 228 3.88 25.66 -11.97
N PRO A 229 4.10 26.64 -11.07
CA PRO A 229 4.16 26.37 -9.64
C PRO A 229 2.94 25.53 -9.25
N SER A 230 3.17 24.39 -8.61
CA SER A 230 2.08 23.59 -8.02
C SER A 230 1.12 24.55 -7.32
N ARG A 231 -0.19 24.38 -7.50
CA ARG A 231 -1.19 25.17 -6.77
C ARG A 231 -0.99 25.15 -5.25
N TYR A 232 -0.24 24.17 -4.76
CA TYR A 232 0.13 23.98 -3.35
C TYR A 232 1.55 24.45 -3.01
N ALA A 233 2.30 25.03 -3.94
CA ALA A 233 3.72 25.35 -3.76
C ALA A 233 3.95 26.27 -2.56
N LYS A 234 3.08 27.27 -2.37
CA LYS A 234 3.14 28.17 -1.23
C LYS A 234 2.82 27.46 0.09
N LEU A 235 1.77 26.62 0.10
CA LEU A 235 1.44 25.78 1.24
C LEU A 235 2.60 24.85 1.62
N GLU A 236 3.21 24.18 0.63
CA GLU A 236 4.35 23.30 0.84
C GLU A 236 5.57 24.05 1.40
N THR A 237 5.87 25.25 0.91
CA THR A 237 6.94 26.10 1.44
C THR A 237 6.70 26.45 2.90
N LEU A 238 5.48 26.86 3.27
CA LEU A 238 5.13 27.20 4.65
C LEU A 238 5.22 25.97 5.58
N LEU A 239 4.75 24.82 5.11
CA LEU A 239 4.83 23.56 5.84
C LEU A 239 6.28 23.07 6.02
N LYS A 240 7.14 23.20 5.00
CA LYS A 240 8.58 22.92 5.09
C LYS A 240 9.27 23.81 6.13
N ALA A 241 8.88 25.08 6.20
CA ALA A 241 9.37 26.04 7.18
C ALA A 241 8.78 25.83 8.58
N GLN A 242 7.86 24.86 8.76
CA GLN A 242 7.13 24.60 9.99
C GLN A 242 6.30 25.79 10.50
N ASP A 243 5.97 26.75 9.63
CA ASP A 243 5.04 27.83 9.95
C ASP A 243 3.60 27.33 9.77
N PHE A 244 3.15 26.51 10.73
CA PHE A 244 1.84 25.88 10.68
C PHE A 244 0.70 26.90 10.71
N ARG A 245 0.88 28.07 11.35
CA ARG A 245 -0.15 29.11 11.38
C ARG A 245 -0.33 29.77 10.02
N ALA A 246 0.76 30.05 9.30
CA ALA A 246 0.65 30.57 7.94
C ALA A 246 0.16 29.48 6.98
N ALA A 247 0.59 28.23 7.15
CA ALA A 247 0.15 27.10 6.35
C ALA A 247 -1.36 26.84 6.49
N ASP A 248 -1.93 27.00 7.69
CA ASP A 248 -3.36 26.87 7.96
C ASP A 248 -4.16 27.92 7.16
N ARG A 249 -3.75 29.20 7.25
CA ARG A 249 -4.35 30.30 6.46
C ARG A 249 -4.20 30.11 4.95
N GLU A 250 -3.10 29.50 4.49
CA GLU A 250 -2.92 29.18 3.08
C GLU A 250 -3.78 28.00 2.64
N THR A 251 -4.00 27.03 3.53
CA THR A 251 -4.89 25.89 3.30
C THR A 251 -6.32 26.36 3.04
N ASP A 252 -6.82 27.30 3.84
CA ASP A 252 -8.16 27.90 3.63
C ASP A 252 -8.28 28.56 2.26
N LYS A 253 -7.27 29.34 1.85
CA LYS A 253 -7.25 29.99 0.53
C LYS A 253 -7.28 28.98 -0.61
N VAL A 254 -6.48 27.93 -0.50
CA VAL A 254 -6.42 26.86 -1.49
C VAL A 254 -7.75 26.11 -1.56
N ILE A 255 -8.37 25.81 -0.42
CA ILE A 255 -9.68 25.15 -0.36
C ILE A 255 -10.74 26.03 -1.06
N LEU A 256 -10.78 27.33 -0.78
CA LEU A 256 -11.69 28.25 -1.44
C LEU A 256 -11.43 28.36 -2.94
N ALA A 257 -10.16 28.40 -3.36
CA ALA A 257 -9.78 28.42 -4.78
C ALA A 257 -10.24 27.16 -5.51
N VAL A 258 -10.08 25.98 -4.91
CA VAL A 258 -10.54 24.71 -5.49
C VAL A 258 -12.06 24.66 -5.63
N ALA A 259 -12.78 25.25 -4.66
CA ALA A 259 -14.24 25.34 -4.70
C ALA A 259 -14.77 26.49 -5.59
N ASN A 260 -13.90 27.31 -6.18
CA ASN A 260 -14.25 28.56 -6.87
C ASN A 260 -15.02 29.56 -5.99
N ARG A 261 -14.60 29.71 -4.73
CA ARG A 261 -15.27 30.53 -3.70
C ARG A 261 -14.37 31.56 -3.01
N GLU A 262 -13.34 31.99 -3.72
CA GLU A 262 -12.35 32.95 -3.20
C GLU A 262 -12.97 34.30 -2.86
N ARG A 263 -14.02 34.73 -3.58
CA ARG A 263 -14.71 36.01 -3.34
C ARG A 263 -15.59 35.97 -2.10
N GLU A 264 -16.18 34.81 -1.81
CA GLU A 264 -17.12 34.63 -0.72
C GLU A 264 -16.42 34.38 0.62
N GLY A 265 -15.26 33.72 0.61
CA GLY A 265 -14.47 33.51 1.83
C GLY A 265 -14.95 32.37 2.73
N TRP A 266 -15.95 31.58 2.30
CA TRP A 266 -16.49 30.44 3.05
C TRP A 266 -17.02 29.35 2.10
N LEU A 267 -17.12 28.09 2.59
CA LEU A 267 -17.68 26.95 1.86
C LEU A 267 -19.13 26.64 2.25
N ARG A 268 -20.00 26.32 1.30
CA ARG A 268 -21.31 25.70 1.56
C ARG A 268 -21.13 24.20 1.79
N ILE A 269 -22.13 23.58 2.38
CA ILE A 269 -22.21 22.12 2.51
C ILE A 269 -22.11 21.45 1.14
N GLU A 270 -22.82 21.96 0.13
CA GLU A 270 -22.78 21.41 -1.24
C GLU A 270 -21.39 21.53 -1.91
N ASP A 271 -20.62 22.58 -1.58
CA ASP A 271 -19.25 22.74 -2.08
C ASP A 271 -18.32 21.72 -1.42
N ALA A 272 -18.51 21.45 -0.12
CA ALA A 272 -17.77 20.46 0.63
C ALA A 272 -18.07 19.02 0.18
N GLU A 273 -19.35 18.69 -0.07
CA GLU A 273 -19.76 17.36 -0.56
C GLU A 273 -19.23 17.05 -1.97
N LYS A 274 -19.09 18.08 -2.81
CA LYS A 274 -18.54 17.97 -4.17
C LYS A 274 -17.04 18.24 -4.23
N PHE A 275 -16.40 18.50 -3.09
CA PHE A 275 -14.99 18.85 -3.07
C PHE A 275 -14.15 17.70 -3.63
N PRO A 276 -13.26 17.94 -4.62
CA PRO A 276 -12.55 16.85 -5.26
C PRO A 276 -11.66 16.09 -4.27
N CYS A 277 -11.93 14.79 -4.07
CA CYS A 277 -11.16 13.93 -3.15
C CYS A 277 -9.66 13.94 -3.42
N LYS A 278 -9.25 14.13 -4.68
CA LYS A 278 -7.83 14.23 -5.07
C LYS A 278 -7.16 15.44 -4.40
N GLU A 279 -7.80 16.61 -4.46
CA GLU A 279 -7.27 17.85 -3.90
C GLU A 279 -7.22 17.79 -2.37
N LEU A 280 -8.28 17.25 -1.76
CA LEU A 280 -8.35 17.05 -0.30
C LEU A 280 -7.22 16.12 0.19
N ARG A 281 -6.96 15.02 -0.53
CA ARG A 281 -5.84 14.11 -0.23
C ARG A 281 -4.49 14.77 -0.42
N SER A 282 -4.31 15.62 -1.44
CA SER A 282 -3.05 16.34 -1.67
C SER A 282 -2.74 17.29 -0.52
N ILE A 283 -3.73 18.05 -0.03
CA ILE A 283 -3.59 18.92 1.13
C ILE A 283 -3.24 18.09 2.38
N ASP A 284 -4.00 17.02 2.65
CA ASP A 284 -3.79 16.15 3.80
C ASP A 284 -2.38 15.52 3.81
N GLN A 285 -1.91 15.04 2.67
CA GLN A 285 -0.59 14.44 2.54
C GLN A 285 0.55 15.43 2.84
N LEU A 286 0.43 16.69 2.39
CA LEU A 286 1.41 17.73 2.71
C LEU A 286 1.45 17.99 4.22
N TRP A 287 0.29 18.14 4.85
CA TRP A 287 0.18 18.32 6.29
C TRP A 287 0.76 17.14 7.07
N LEU A 288 0.37 15.90 6.75
CA LEU A 288 0.88 14.70 7.40
C LEU A 288 2.40 14.59 7.26
N LYS A 289 2.95 14.85 6.06
CA LYS A 289 4.38 14.75 5.79
C LYS A 289 5.20 15.72 6.65
N TYR A 290 4.83 17.00 6.64
CA TYR A 290 5.65 18.04 7.28
C TYR A 290 5.33 18.28 8.76
N SER A 291 4.14 17.84 9.22
CA SER A 291 3.82 17.79 10.66
C SER A 291 4.29 16.52 11.36
N ARG A 292 4.85 15.55 10.61
CA ARG A 292 5.17 14.20 11.10
C ARG A 292 3.93 13.47 11.65
N GLY A 293 2.81 13.59 10.94
CA GLY A 293 1.54 12.94 11.26
C GLY A 293 0.73 13.61 12.39
N LYS A 294 1.14 14.80 12.85
CA LYS A 294 0.46 15.51 13.95
C LYS A 294 -0.73 16.34 13.51
N PHE A 295 -0.70 16.83 12.27
CA PHE A 295 -1.72 17.69 11.69
C PHE A 295 -2.11 17.18 10.30
N GLY A 296 -3.37 17.42 9.91
CA GLY A 296 -3.95 16.98 8.65
C GLY A 296 -5.46 16.88 8.74
N ILE A 297 -6.13 16.85 7.59
CA ILE A 297 -7.57 16.68 7.47
C ILE A 297 -7.98 15.30 8.01
N SER A 298 -7.18 14.26 7.75
CA SER A 298 -7.43 12.92 8.28
C SER A 298 -7.26 12.86 9.81
N VAL A 299 -6.31 13.61 10.36
CA VAL A 299 -6.14 13.74 11.82
C VAL A 299 -7.33 14.46 12.44
N GLN A 300 -7.79 15.57 11.84
CA GLN A 300 -8.98 16.30 12.30
C GLN A 300 -10.24 15.43 12.22
N GLN A 301 -10.39 14.63 11.16
CA GLN A 301 -11.50 13.69 11.02
C GLN A 301 -11.50 12.64 12.13
N GLN A 302 -10.34 12.06 12.47
CA GLN A 302 -10.22 11.10 13.57
C GLN A 302 -10.60 11.72 14.92
N ILE A 303 -10.19 12.96 15.17
CA ILE A 303 -10.57 13.70 16.37
C ILE A 303 -12.08 13.97 16.38
N TYR A 304 -12.66 14.38 15.25
CA TYR A 304 -14.09 14.61 15.14
C TYR A 304 -14.91 13.33 15.42
N GLN A 305 -14.49 12.20 14.86
CA GLN A 305 -15.12 10.90 15.09
C GLN A 305 -14.97 10.42 16.54
N SER A 306 -13.80 10.64 17.17
CA SER A 306 -13.59 10.25 18.57
C SER A 306 -14.46 11.03 19.56
N LEU A 307 -14.94 12.22 19.15
CA LEU A 307 -15.87 13.05 19.91
C LEU A 307 -17.35 12.76 19.57
N GLY A 308 -17.65 11.70 18.82
CA GLY A 308 -19.01 11.28 18.49
C GLY A 308 -19.60 11.95 17.23
N GLY A 309 -18.76 12.53 16.37
CA GLY A 309 -19.18 13.04 15.07
C GLY A 309 -19.62 11.93 14.10
N THR A 310 -20.73 12.12 13.39
CA THR A 310 -21.39 11.08 12.59
C THR A 310 -21.58 11.43 11.11
N LYS A 311 -21.02 12.56 10.63
CA LYS A 311 -21.06 12.96 9.22
C LYS A 311 -19.69 12.87 8.59
#